data_AF-A0A926UTU5-F1
#
_entry.id   AF-A0A926UTU5-F1
#
_cell.length_a   1.000
_cell.length_b   1.000
_cell.length_c   1.000
_cell.angle_alpha   90.00
_cell.angle_beta   90.00
_cell.angle_gamma   90.00
#
_symmetry.space_group_name_H-M   'P 1'
#
loop_
_entity.id
_entity.type
_entity.pdbx_description
1 polymer ?
#
loop_
_entity_poly.entity_id
_entity_poly.type
_entity_poly.pdbx_seq_one_letter_code
_entity_poly.pdbx_strand_id
1 'polypeptide(L)'
;MSLLSPIYPHERIFDFLNAGSGVELLGDRQIGKSSVLQQIKHRAASALRLERKPIYLNLQEVHTEIEFYASLCEKLEMATCKGYSFFRAMRDRRVLLLLDEAEKMSWDGFTREVREQLRSLAEGENAPLRLVVAARTPLDRLFPDSHESGMTSPFQGICVRVELNTWHRETVQRFIISKLENTGVCFSDAEIEKLWQDSQGHPQKLMKACFDLYRQYR
;
A
#
# COMPACT_ATOMS: atom_id res chain seq x y z
N MET A 1 10.73 14.90 -14.61
CA MET A 1 11.84 14.03 -14.15
C MET A 1 11.43 13.38 -12.84
N SER A 2 11.07 12.09 -12.90
CA SER A 2 10.70 11.32 -11.71
C SER A 2 11.98 10.86 -11.01
N LEU A 3 12.25 11.39 -9.81
CA LEU A 3 13.33 10.96 -8.94
C LEU A 3 12.98 9.55 -8.43
N LEU A 4 13.35 8.54 -9.23
CA LEU A 4 13.28 7.13 -8.88
C LEU A 4 14.16 6.90 -7.65
N SER A 5 13.55 6.90 -6.47
CA SER A 5 14.19 6.38 -5.25
C SER A 5 14.31 4.85 -5.38
N PRO A 6 15.52 4.27 -5.48
CA PRO A 6 15.76 2.84 -5.70
C PRO A 6 15.59 2.00 -4.42
N ILE A 7 14.67 2.41 -3.55
CA ILE A 7 14.69 2.03 -2.12
C ILE A 7 13.55 1.07 -1.75
N TYR A 8 12.46 1.06 -2.54
CA TYR A 8 11.34 0.13 -2.35
C TYR A 8 11.19 -0.78 -3.57
N PRO A 9 10.68 -2.02 -3.41
CA PRO A 9 10.52 -3.02 -4.47
C PRO A 9 9.36 -2.68 -5.44
N HIS A 10 9.26 -1.42 -5.87
CA HIS A 10 8.17 -0.90 -6.67
C HIS A 10 8.08 -1.58 -8.04
N GLU A 11 9.21 -1.89 -8.67
CA GLU A 11 9.24 -2.62 -9.94
C GLU A 11 8.62 -4.01 -9.77
N ARG A 12 9.07 -4.73 -8.72
CA ARG A 12 8.53 -6.05 -8.36
C ARG A 12 7.03 -6.02 -8.06
N ILE A 13 6.54 -4.95 -7.41
CA ILE A 13 5.10 -4.77 -7.16
C ILE A 13 4.34 -4.65 -8.49
N PHE A 14 4.82 -3.81 -9.41
CA PHE A 14 4.19 -3.68 -10.73
C PHE A 14 4.29 -4.96 -11.56
N ASP A 15 5.36 -5.74 -11.43
CA ASP A 15 5.47 -7.06 -12.07
C ASP A 15 4.34 -7.99 -11.62
N PHE A 16 4.08 -8.09 -10.31
CA PHE A 16 2.96 -8.89 -9.80
C PHE A 16 1.60 -8.37 -10.27
N LEU A 17 1.39 -7.05 -10.23
CA LEU A 17 0.13 -6.43 -10.68
C LEU A 17 -0.13 -6.71 -12.17
N ASN A 18 0.92 -6.60 -12.99
CA ASN A 18 0.89 -6.86 -14.43
C ASN A 18 0.74 -8.35 -14.76
N ALA A 19 1.14 -9.24 -13.86
CA ALA A 19 1.01 -10.68 -14.01
C ALA A 19 -0.37 -11.24 -13.63
N GLY A 20 -1.29 -10.44 -13.11
CA GLY A 20 -2.60 -10.95 -12.68
C GLY A 20 -2.84 -10.90 -11.17
N SER A 21 -1.82 -10.65 -10.35
CA SER A 21 -1.90 -10.85 -8.90
C SER A 21 -2.15 -9.55 -8.15
N GLY A 22 -2.91 -9.62 -7.07
CA GLY A 22 -2.89 -8.58 -6.03
C GLY A 22 -1.56 -8.59 -5.28
N VAL A 23 -1.34 -7.58 -4.44
CA VAL A 23 -0.15 -7.46 -3.61
C VAL A 23 -0.54 -7.21 -2.16
N GLU A 24 0.08 -7.95 -1.25
CA GLU A 24 0.07 -7.68 0.19
C GLU A 24 1.36 -6.95 0.54
N LEU A 25 1.27 -5.72 1.04
CA LEU A 25 2.39 -4.98 1.61
C LEU A 25 2.41 -5.24 3.12
N LEU A 26 3.23 -6.20 3.52
CA LEU A 26 3.38 -6.59 4.92
C LEU A 26 4.55 -5.82 5.55
N GLY A 27 4.35 -5.29 6.75
CA GLY A 27 5.47 -4.77 7.54
C GLY A 27 5.01 -3.99 8.76
N ASP A 28 5.94 -3.60 9.61
CA ASP A 28 5.65 -2.93 10.87
C ASP A 28 5.04 -1.53 10.70
N ARG A 29 4.51 -0.99 11.80
CA ARG A 29 4.05 0.40 11.85
C ARG A 29 5.21 1.32 11.48
N GLN A 30 4.93 2.40 10.74
CA GLN A 30 5.93 3.41 10.35
C GLN A 30 7.03 2.95 9.38
N ILE A 31 6.92 1.75 8.80
CA ILE A 31 7.88 1.22 7.83
C ILE A 31 7.74 1.81 6.41
N GLY A 32 6.76 2.71 6.20
CA GLY A 32 6.55 3.39 4.92
C GLY A 32 5.51 2.77 3.98
N LYS A 33 4.68 1.84 4.46
CA LYS A 33 3.57 1.23 3.70
C LYS A 33 2.70 2.26 2.96
N SER A 34 2.18 3.27 3.66
CA SER A 34 1.36 4.33 3.07
C SER A 34 2.10 5.11 1.98
N SER A 35 3.39 5.40 2.19
CA SER A 35 4.23 6.07 1.18
C SER A 35 4.40 5.20 -0.07
N VAL A 36 4.57 3.89 0.09
CA VAL A 36 4.63 2.94 -1.03
C VAL A 36 3.29 2.93 -1.79
N LEU A 37 2.15 2.87 -1.10
CA LEU A 37 0.83 2.95 -1.74
C LEU A 37 0.66 4.23 -2.57
N GLN A 38 1.06 5.39 -2.04
CA GLN A 38 0.97 6.66 -2.78
C GLN A 38 1.88 6.66 -4.02
N GLN A 39 3.07 6.07 -3.93
CA GLN A 39 3.95 5.93 -5.09
C GLN A 39 3.36 5.01 -6.16
N ILE A 40 2.75 3.90 -5.76
CA ILE A 40 2.01 3.02 -6.68
C ILE A 40 0.89 3.80 -7.35
N LYS A 41 0.07 4.54 -6.59
CA LYS A 41 -1.00 5.38 -7.12
C LYS A 41 -0.51 6.33 -8.18
N HIS A 42 0.58 7.05 -7.90
CA HIS A 42 1.14 8.06 -8.80
C HIS A 42 1.73 7.45 -10.09
N ARG A 43 2.29 6.24 -10.00
CA ARG A 43 2.93 5.55 -11.14
C ARG A 43 2.02 4.61 -11.90
N ALA A 44 0.82 4.32 -11.39
CA ALA A 44 -0.07 3.32 -11.97
C ALA A 44 -0.33 3.55 -13.47
N ALA A 45 -0.55 4.80 -13.89
CA ALA A 45 -0.83 5.14 -15.28
C ALA A 45 0.32 4.83 -16.25
N SER A 46 1.58 4.88 -15.80
CA SER A 46 2.76 4.63 -16.65
C SER A 46 3.39 3.26 -16.44
N ALA A 47 3.12 2.59 -15.32
CA ALA A 47 3.76 1.32 -14.96
C ALA A 47 2.85 0.08 -15.14
N LEU A 48 1.53 0.26 -15.22
CA LEU A 48 0.63 -0.85 -15.51
C LEU A 48 0.52 -1.08 -17.03
N ARG A 49 0.61 -2.35 -17.44
CA ARG A 49 0.36 -2.77 -18.83
C ARG A 49 -1.10 -2.60 -19.23
N LEU A 50 -2.00 -2.81 -18.27
CA LEU A 50 -3.43 -2.60 -18.42
C LEU A 50 -3.86 -1.42 -17.56
N GLU A 51 -4.40 -0.39 -18.19
CA GLU A 51 -4.85 0.80 -17.45
C GLU A 51 -5.93 0.43 -16.42
N ARG A 52 -5.71 0.88 -15.19
CA ARG A 52 -6.62 0.73 -14.05
C ARG A 52 -6.68 2.06 -13.30
N LYS A 53 -7.88 2.57 -13.02
CA LYS A 53 -8.07 3.79 -12.20
C LYS A 53 -7.55 3.50 -10.79
N PRO A 54 -6.50 4.18 -10.30
CA PRO A 54 -5.96 3.91 -8.98
C PRO A 54 -6.78 4.64 -7.91
N ILE A 55 -7.36 3.87 -6.99
CA ILE A 55 -8.17 4.38 -5.88
C ILE A 55 -7.46 4.06 -4.58
N TYR A 56 -7.21 5.08 -3.76
CA TYR A 56 -6.62 4.93 -2.44
C TYR A 56 -7.67 5.13 -1.37
N LEU A 57 -7.75 4.16 -0.44
CA LEU A 57 -8.58 4.21 0.75
C LEU A 57 -7.72 4.01 2.00
N ASN A 58 -7.79 4.97 2.91
CA ASN A 58 -7.26 4.84 4.25
C ASN A 58 -8.37 4.33 5.17
N LEU A 59 -8.28 3.07 5.61
CA LEU A 59 -9.35 2.47 6.41
C LEU A 59 -9.37 2.97 7.86
N GLN A 60 -8.41 3.80 8.29
CA GLN A 60 -8.54 4.53 9.56
C GLN A 60 -9.64 5.60 9.52
N GLU A 61 -9.99 6.09 8.33
CA GLU A 61 -11.04 7.10 8.10
C GLU A 61 -12.41 6.48 7.81
N VAL A 62 -12.48 5.14 7.76
CA VAL A 62 -13.68 4.38 7.39
C VAL A 62 -13.97 3.38 8.51
N HIS A 63 -15.09 3.58 9.20
CA HIS A 63 -15.45 2.82 10.39
C HIS A 63 -16.54 1.79 10.14
N THR A 64 -17.29 1.90 9.05
CA THR A 64 -18.40 1.00 8.72
C THR A 64 -18.38 0.55 7.27
N GLU A 65 -19.04 -0.57 6.99
CA GLU A 65 -19.34 -1.02 5.62
C GLU A 65 -20.03 0.06 4.78
N ILE A 66 -20.96 0.82 5.37
CA ILE A 66 -21.69 1.88 4.67
C ILE A 66 -20.71 2.98 4.22
N GLU A 67 -19.85 3.42 5.13
CA GLU A 67 -18.80 4.40 4.84
C GLU A 67 -17.80 3.87 3.80
N PHE A 68 -17.49 2.57 3.84
CA PHE A 68 -16.62 1.94 2.87
C PHE A 68 -17.18 2.05 1.45
N TYR A 69 -18.42 1.62 1.24
CA TYR A 69 -19.05 1.72 -0.07
C TYR A 69 -19.26 3.18 -0.49
N ALA A 70 -19.66 4.07 0.43
CA ALA A 70 -19.81 5.49 0.14
C ALA A 70 -18.49 6.10 -0.35
N SER A 71 -17.39 5.89 0.40
CA SER A 71 -16.07 6.42 0.06
C SER A 71 -15.55 5.84 -1.26
N LEU A 72 -15.73 4.55 -1.49
CA LEU A 72 -15.30 3.90 -2.74
C LEU A 72 -16.12 4.38 -3.94
N CYS A 73 -17.45 4.46 -3.82
CA CYS A 73 -18.33 4.94 -4.88
C CYS A 73 -18.05 6.41 -5.23
N GLU A 74 -17.84 7.26 -4.22
CA GLU A 74 -17.48 8.67 -4.41
C GLU A 74 -16.18 8.80 -5.22
N LYS A 75 -15.12 8.09 -4.84
CA LYS A 75 -13.83 8.12 -5.58
C LYS A 75 -13.93 7.51 -6.99
N LEU A 76 -14.92 6.64 -7.21
CA LEU A 76 -15.24 6.08 -8.53
C LEU A 76 -16.19 6.95 -9.35
N GLU A 77 -16.63 8.08 -8.80
CA GLU A 77 -17.60 9.02 -9.40
C GLU A 77 -18.90 8.30 -9.79
N MET A 78 -19.45 7.52 -8.86
CA MET A 78 -20.70 6.79 -9.06
C MET A 78 -21.64 6.93 -7.87
N ALA A 79 -22.93 6.69 -8.11
CA ALA A 79 -23.91 6.64 -7.04
C ALA A 79 -23.57 5.54 -6.03
N THR A 80 -23.72 5.85 -4.73
CA THR A 80 -23.48 4.90 -3.65
C THR A 80 -24.34 3.66 -3.82
N CYS A 81 -23.69 2.50 -3.92
CA CYS A 81 -24.34 1.21 -4.00
C CYS A 81 -23.51 0.14 -3.30
N LYS A 82 -24.16 -0.97 -2.91
CA LYS A 82 -23.54 -2.12 -2.24
C LYS A 82 -24.08 -3.43 -2.81
N GLY A 83 -23.48 -4.56 -2.41
CA GLY A 83 -23.95 -5.89 -2.80
C GLY A 83 -23.97 -6.07 -4.33
N TYR A 84 -25.01 -6.70 -4.87
CA TYR A 84 -25.08 -7.00 -6.30
C TYR A 84 -25.04 -5.77 -7.21
N SER A 85 -25.64 -4.65 -6.80
CA SER A 85 -25.60 -3.40 -7.56
C SER A 85 -24.18 -2.85 -7.70
N PHE A 86 -23.39 -2.94 -6.62
CA PHE A 86 -21.97 -2.58 -6.65
C PHE A 86 -21.17 -3.52 -7.56
N PHE A 87 -21.40 -4.83 -7.45
CA PHE A 87 -20.76 -5.82 -8.32
C PHE A 87 -21.00 -5.53 -9.80
N ARG A 88 -22.25 -5.24 -10.18
CA ARG A 88 -22.62 -4.87 -11.54
C ARG A 88 -21.95 -3.57 -11.98
N ALA A 89 -21.94 -2.54 -11.13
CA ALA A 89 -21.32 -1.26 -11.43
C ALA A 89 -19.80 -1.35 -11.65
N MET A 90 -19.16 -2.36 -11.04
CA MET A 90 -17.73 -2.61 -11.16
C MET A 90 -17.35 -3.48 -12.36
N ARG A 91 -18.26 -4.31 -12.89
CA ARG A 91 -17.95 -5.33 -13.91
C ARG A 91 -17.19 -4.81 -15.13
N ASP A 92 -17.56 -3.64 -15.62
CA ASP A 92 -16.96 -3.03 -16.82
C ASP A 92 -15.86 -2.01 -16.47
N ARG A 93 -15.47 -1.93 -15.19
CA ARG A 93 -14.42 -1.04 -14.69
C ARG A 93 -13.13 -1.81 -14.47
N ARG A 94 -12.03 -1.06 -14.53
CA ARG A 94 -10.70 -1.54 -14.20
C ARG A 94 -10.13 -0.63 -13.13
N VAL A 95 -10.05 -1.15 -11.92
CA VAL A 95 -9.67 -0.37 -10.73
C VAL A 95 -8.47 -1.04 -10.07
N LEU A 96 -7.50 -0.22 -9.67
CA LEU A 96 -6.42 -0.61 -8.78
C LEU A 96 -6.77 -0.06 -7.40
N LEU A 97 -7.23 -0.93 -6.50
CA LEU A 97 -7.66 -0.53 -5.16
C LEU A 97 -6.51 -0.70 -4.18
N LEU A 98 -6.08 0.43 -3.63
CA LEU A 98 -4.99 0.55 -2.66
C LEU A 98 -5.61 0.74 -1.27
N LEU A 99 -5.59 -0.33 -0.47
CA LEU A 99 -6.14 -0.35 0.87
C LEU A 99 -5.01 -0.16 1.89
N ASP A 100 -5.07 0.92 2.66
CA ASP A 100 -4.18 1.15 3.79
C ASP A 100 -4.86 0.78 5.12
N GLU A 101 -4.06 0.34 6.09
CA GLU A 101 -4.52 -0.06 7.43
C GLU A 101 -5.63 -1.13 7.40
N ALA A 102 -5.39 -2.19 6.61
CA ALA A 102 -6.34 -3.30 6.35
C ALA A 102 -6.85 -4.01 7.61
N GLU A 103 -6.15 -3.90 8.73
CA GLU A 103 -6.57 -4.43 10.03
C GLU A 103 -7.91 -3.88 10.50
N LYS A 104 -8.31 -2.70 10.02
CA LYS A 104 -9.64 -2.16 10.29
C LYS A 104 -10.77 -3.02 9.76
N MET A 105 -10.52 -3.80 8.71
CA MET A 105 -11.52 -4.71 8.14
C MET A 105 -11.80 -5.94 9.02
N SER A 106 -11.03 -6.17 10.09
CA SER A 106 -11.29 -7.25 11.04
C SER A 106 -12.15 -6.80 12.23
N TRP A 107 -12.56 -5.53 12.27
CA TRP A 107 -13.38 -4.97 13.36
C TRP A 107 -14.87 -5.11 13.03
N ASP A 108 -15.73 -5.03 14.04
CA ASP A 108 -17.19 -5.25 13.93
C ASP A 108 -17.90 -4.35 12.90
N GLY A 109 -17.30 -3.21 12.55
CA GLY A 109 -17.82 -2.32 11.51
C GLY A 109 -17.72 -2.89 10.07
N PHE A 110 -16.94 -3.95 9.86
CA PHE A 110 -16.74 -4.59 8.57
C PHE A 110 -17.22 -6.04 8.58
N THR A 111 -18.23 -6.28 7.76
CA THR A 111 -18.81 -7.60 7.58
C THR A 111 -17.95 -8.49 6.70
N ARG A 112 -18.21 -9.79 6.78
CA ARG A 112 -17.55 -10.78 5.93
C ARG A 112 -17.93 -10.62 4.46
N GLU A 113 -19.16 -10.21 4.19
CA GLU A 113 -19.71 -9.98 2.86
C GLU A 113 -18.89 -8.93 2.08
N VAL A 114 -18.41 -7.87 2.73
CA VAL A 114 -17.51 -6.89 2.10
C VAL A 114 -16.23 -7.56 1.62
N ARG A 115 -15.62 -8.39 2.48
CA ARG A 115 -14.35 -9.07 2.18
C ARG A 115 -14.53 -10.08 1.04
N GLU A 116 -15.61 -10.84 1.04
CA GLU A 116 -15.95 -11.79 -0.04
C GLU A 116 -16.27 -11.10 -1.35
N GLN A 117 -16.96 -9.95 -1.32
CA GLN A 117 -17.21 -9.16 -2.51
C GLN A 117 -15.91 -8.62 -3.12
N LEU A 118 -14.98 -8.12 -2.29
CA LEU A 118 -13.66 -7.68 -2.76
C LEU A 118 -12.87 -8.84 -3.37
N ARG A 119 -12.91 -10.02 -2.75
CA ARG A 119 -12.33 -11.26 -3.30
C ARG A 119 -12.89 -11.56 -4.69
N SER A 120 -14.21 -11.67 -4.78
CA SER A 120 -14.90 -12.04 -6.02
C SER A 120 -14.58 -11.06 -7.17
N LEU A 121 -14.46 -9.77 -6.86
CA LEU A 121 -14.09 -8.75 -7.83
C LEU A 121 -12.60 -8.70 -8.17
N ALA A 122 -11.73 -9.32 -7.37
CA ALA A 122 -10.27 -9.34 -7.55
C ALA A 122 -9.75 -10.64 -8.16
N GLU A 123 -10.58 -11.68 -8.24
CA GLU A 123 -10.20 -13.00 -8.72
C GLU A 123 -10.21 -13.09 -10.25
N GLY A 124 -9.13 -13.65 -10.81
CA GLY A 124 -8.95 -13.85 -12.25
C GLY A 124 -8.08 -12.80 -12.95
N GLU A 125 -7.61 -13.15 -14.15
CA GLU A 125 -6.66 -12.34 -14.93
C GLU A 125 -7.26 -10.97 -15.30
N ASN A 126 -8.51 -10.96 -15.77
CA ASN A 126 -9.26 -9.77 -16.18
C ASN A 126 -10.16 -9.19 -15.07
N ALA A 127 -9.85 -9.49 -13.82
CA ALA A 127 -10.64 -9.05 -12.67
C ALA A 127 -10.85 -7.51 -12.67
N PRO A 128 -12.08 -7.04 -12.37
CA PRO A 128 -12.38 -5.62 -12.24
C PRO A 128 -11.48 -4.90 -11.22
N LEU A 129 -11.19 -5.57 -10.11
CA LEU A 129 -10.27 -5.10 -9.09
C LEU A 129 -8.89 -5.75 -9.26
N ARG A 130 -7.88 -4.93 -9.01
CA ARG A 130 -6.55 -5.40 -8.62
C ARG A 130 -6.23 -4.75 -7.29
N LEU A 131 -5.79 -5.56 -6.32
CA LEU A 131 -5.65 -5.10 -4.93
C LEU A 131 -4.18 -4.84 -4.62
N VAL A 132 -3.91 -3.77 -3.86
CA VAL A 132 -2.69 -3.64 -3.05
C VAL A 132 -3.15 -3.34 -1.64
N VAL A 133 -2.87 -4.26 -0.72
CA VAL A 133 -3.40 -4.22 0.64
C VAL A 133 -2.22 -4.09 1.61
N ALA A 134 -2.19 -3.03 2.38
CA ALA A 134 -1.15 -2.77 3.36
C ALA A 134 -1.61 -3.19 4.76
N ALA A 135 -0.81 -4.04 5.41
CA ALA A 135 -1.13 -4.62 6.70
C ALA A 135 0.14 -4.84 7.55
N ARG A 136 -0.03 -4.93 8.87
CA ARG A 136 0.98 -5.41 9.84
C ARG A 136 0.88 -6.91 10.06
N THR A 137 -0.33 -7.45 9.93
CA THR A 137 -0.63 -8.87 10.14
C THR A 137 -0.81 -9.51 8.78
N PRO A 138 -0.19 -10.67 8.54
CA PRO A 138 -0.41 -11.46 7.33
C PRO A 138 -1.91 -11.64 7.00
N LEU A 139 -2.33 -11.37 5.76
CA LEU A 139 -3.74 -11.42 5.35
C LEU A 139 -4.37 -12.82 5.50
N ASP A 140 -3.55 -13.88 5.43
CA ASP A 140 -3.97 -15.26 5.71
C ASP A 140 -4.30 -15.50 7.19
N ARG A 141 -3.86 -14.61 8.08
CA ARG A 141 -4.09 -14.66 9.53
C ARG A 141 -4.96 -13.52 10.05
N LEU A 142 -5.20 -12.48 9.25
CA LEU A 142 -5.90 -11.27 9.68
C LEU A 142 -7.41 -11.49 9.91
N PHE A 143 -7.99 -12.50 9.28
CA PHE A 143 -9.43 -12.81 9.33
C PHE A 143 -9.67 -14.21 9.92
N PRO A 144 -9.56 -14.37 11.25
CA PRO A 144 -9.65 -15.68 11.92
C PRO A 144 -11.06 -16.30 11.84
N ASP A 145 -12.10 -15.47 11.76
CA ASP A 145 -13.52 -15.86 11.57
C ASP A 145 -13.73 -16.73 10.31
N SER A 146 -12.86 -16.56 9.31
CA SER A 146 -12.87 -17.37 8.10
C SER A 146 -12.46 -18.82 8.38
N HIS A 147 -11.43 -19.01 9.20
CA HIS A 147 -10.90 -20.33 9.56
C HIS A 147 -11.80 -21.07 10.56
N GLU A 148 -12.40 -20.36 11.51
CA GLU A 148 -13.36 -20.93 12.48
C GLU A 148 -14.59 -21.53 11.78
N SER A 149 -14.96 -20.99 10.62
CA SER A 149 -16.07 -21.47 9.79
C SER A 149 -15.65 -22.54 8.76
N GLY A 150 -14.40 -23.00 8.77
CA GLY A 150 -13.86 -23.95 7.78
C GLY A 150 -13.73 -23.37 6.36
N MET A 151 -13.71 -22.04 6.22
CA MET A 151 -13.68 -21.37 4.93
C MET A 151 -12.33 -20.69 4.66
N THR A 152 -12.00 -20.48 3.39
CA THR A 152 -10.75 -19.85 2.94
C THR A 152 -10.72 -18.36 3.29
N SER A 153 -9.57 -17.81 3.73
CA SER A 153 -9.44 -16.37 4.03
C SER A 153 -9.76 -15.53 2.78
N PRO A 154 -10.47 -14.39 2.91
CA PRO A 154 -10.90 -13.59 1.78
C PRO A 154 -9.77 -13.17 0.83
N PHE A 155 -8.56 -12.93 1.34
CA PHE A 155 -7.43 -12.52 0.49
C PHE A 155 -6.43 -13.66 0.21
N GLN A 156 -6.69 -14.87 0.70
CA GLN A 156 -5.81 -16.02 0.50
C GLN A 156 -5.74 -16.39 -0.99
N GLY A 157 -4.52 -16.48 -1.52
CA GLY A 157 -4.26 -16.84 -2.91
C GLY A 157 -4.54 -15.73 -3.94
N ILE A 158 -4.98 -14.54 -3.51
CA ILE A 158 -5.22 -13.40 -4.41
C ILE A 158 -4.01 -12.47 -4.44
N CYS A 159 -3.41 -12.26 -3.27
CA CYS A 159 -2.30 -11.33 -3.09
C CYS A 159 -0.98 -12.07 -2.93
N VAL A 160 0.05 -11.62 -3.66
CA VAL A 160 1.44 -12.01 -3.44
C VAL A 160 2.03 -11.10 -2.36
N ARG A 161 2.70 -11.69 -1.37
CA ARG A 161 3.31 -10.95 -0.27
C ARG A 161 4.61 -10.26 -0.69
N VAL A 162 4.70 -8.98 -0.33
CA VAL A 162 5.92 -8.17 -0.40
C VAL A 162 6.17 -7.61 0.99
N GLU A 163 7.28 -8.04 1.60
CA GLU A 163 7.69 -7.57 2.92
C GLU A 163 8.43 -6.24 2.82
N LEU A 164 8.02 -5.29 3.65
CA LEU A 164 8.71 -4.03 3.88
C LEU A 164 9.44 -4.13 5.22
N ASN A 165 10.76 -4.08 5.14
CA ASN A 165 11.66 -4.14 6.28
C ASN A 165 12.35 -2.79 6.50
N THR A 166 13.08 -2.67 7.60
CA THR A 166 13.96 -1.52 7.83
C THR A 166 15.04 -1.47 6.75
N TRP A 167 15.53 -0.27 6.47
CA TRP A 167 16.56 -0.07 5.47
C TRP A 167 17.93 -0.44 6.00
N HIS A 168 18.68 -1.22 5.23
CA HIS A 168 20.11 -1.41 5.46
C HIS A 168 20.88 -0.09 5.28
N ARG A 169 22.09 -0.05 5.83
CA ARG A 169 22.96 1.13 5.83
C ARG A 169 23.19 1.70 4.44
N GLU A 170 23.43 0.85 3.45
CA GLU A 170 23.67 1.24 2.07
C GLU A 170 22.43 1.90 1.45
N THR A 171 21.24 1.46 1.84
CA THR A 171 19.98 2.04 1.40
C THR A 171 19.73 3.40 2.05
N VAL A 172 20.04 3.54 3.34
CA VAL A 172 20.00 4.82 4.06
C VAL A 172 20.94 5.84 3.42
N GLN A 173 22.19 5.45 3.14
CA GLN A 173 23.19 6.31 2.52
C GLN A 173 22.74 6.78 1.13
N ARG A 174 22.33 5.84 0.26
CA ARG A 174 21.82 6.17 -1.08
C ARG A 174 20.60 7.09 -1.02
N PHE A 175 19.69 6.86 -0.07
CA PHE A 175 18.54 7.72 0.14
C PHE A 175 18.95 9.15 0.47
N ILE A 176 19.81 9.34 1.48
CA ILE A 176 20.26 10.66 1.92
C ILE A 176 20.93 11.40 0.76
N ILE A 177 21.88 10.76 0.08
CA ILE A 177 22.59 11.35 -1.06
C ILE A 177 21.57 11.81 -2.12
N SER A 178 20.66 10.92 -2.53
CA SER A 178 19.66 11.25 -3.56
C SER A 178 18.71 12.40 -3.17
N LYS A 179 18.49 12.62 -1.87
CA LYS A 179 17.63 13.70 -1.37
C LYS A 179 18.36 15.04 -1.23
N LEU A 180 19.67 14.99 -1.01
CA LEU A 180 20.53 16.17 -0.90
C LEU A 180 21.09 16.60 -2.26
N GLU A 181 21.00 15.76 -3.29
CA GLU A 181 21.33 16.12 -4.67
C GLU A 181 20.68 17.46 -5.07
N ASN A 182 21.52 18.38 -5.59
CA ASN A 182 21.13 19.73 -6.02
C ASN A 182 20.65 20.68 -4.91
N THR A 183 20.84 20.34 -3.62
CA THR A 183 20.54 21.26 -2.50
C THR A 183 21.72 22.13 -2.10
N GLY A 184 22.94 21.76 -2.52
CA GLY A 184 24.19 22.39 -2.06
C GLY A 184 24.65 21.95 -0.66
N VAL A 185 23.85 21.15 0.05
CA VAL A 185 24.19 20.56 1.35
C VAL A 185 24.71 19.14 1.14
N CYS A 186 25.76 18.77 1.86
CA CYS A 186 26.27 17.40 1.92
C CYS A 186 26.48 17.00 3.37
N PHE A 187 25.87 15.91 3.80
CA PHE A 187 26.17 15.32 5.10
C PHE A 187 27.47 14.52 5.01
N SER A 188 28.29 14.62 6.04
CA SER A 188 29.48 13.80 6.24
C SER A 188 29.14 12.33 6.51
N ASP A 189 30.11 11.44 6.29
CA ASP A 189 29.95 10.01 6.59
C ASP A 189 29.61 9.76 8.08
N ALA A 190 30.16 10.56 8.99
CA ALA A 190 29.89 10.46 10.42
C ALA A 190 28.43 10.85 10.76
N GLU A 191 27.89 11.86 10.09
CA GLU A 191 26.48 12.25 10.25
C GLU A 191 25.55 11.18 9.68
N ILE A 192 25.87 10.63 8.50
CA ILE A 192 25.10 9.54 7.89
C ILE A 192 25.12 8.29 8.78
N GLU A 193 26.28 7.95 9.34
CA GLU A 193 26.42 6.83 10.29
C GLU A 193 25.56 7.05 11.53
N LYS A 194 25.61 8.25 12.13
CA LYS A 194 24.77 8.59 13.27
C LYS A 194 23.28 8.50 12.93
N LEU A 195 22.86 9.01 11.78
CA LEU A 195 21.47 8.93 11.30
C LEU A 195 21.02 7.48 11.13
N TRP A 196 21.88 6.59 10.63
CA TRP A 196 21.61 5.17 10.58
C TRP A 196 21.44 4.59 11.98
N GLN A 197 22.36 4.87 12.91
CA GLN A 197 22.34 4.32 14.28
C GLN A 197 21.09 4.76 15.05
N ASP A 198 20.75 6.04 14.97
CA ASP A 198 19.59 6.59 15.70
C ASP A 198 18.26 6.10 15.11
N SER A 199 18.20 5.91 13.79
CA SER A 199 16.98 5.47 13.12
C SER A 199 16.82 3.95 13.09
N GLN A 200 17.91 3.18 13.23
CA GLN A 200 17.96 1.73 13.00
C GLN A 200 17.37 1.34 11.63
N GLY A 201 17.51 2.21 10.63
CA GLY A 201 16.95 2.01 9.29
C GLY A 201 15.44 2.22 9.18
N HIS A 202 14.74 2.68 10.23
CA HIS A 202 13.31 2.99 10.14
C HIS A 202 13.08 4.25 9.29
N PRO A 203 12.35 4.17 8.16
CA PRO A 203 12.23 5.28 7.21
C PRO A 203 11.67 6.56 7.83
N GLN A 204 10.63 6.47 8.65
CA GLN A 204 10.04 7.67 9.27
C GLN A 204 10.98 8.34 10.27
N LYS A 205 11.66 7.55 11.12
CA LYS A 205 12.64 8.07 12.09
C LYS A 205 13.80 8.73 11.36
N LEU A 206 14.32 8.05 10.33
CA LEU A 206 15.40 8.55 9.48
C LEU A 206 15.03 9.86 8.81
N MET A 207 13.85 9.94 8.17
CA MET A 207 13.41 11.16 7.48
C MET A 207 13.30 12.35 8.43
N LYS A 208 12.78 12.14 9.64
CA LYS A 208 12.71 13.19 10.66
C LYS A 208 14.10 13.64 11.08
N ALA A 209 14.99 12.71 11.40
CA ALA A 209 16.36 13.03 11.82
C ALA A 209 17.17 13.74 10.71
N CYS A 210 17.00 13.31 9.45
CA CYS A 210 17.61 13.97 8.29
C CYS A 210 17.11 15.41 8.13
N PHE A 211 15.80 15.64 8.31
CA PHE A 211 15.22 16.98 8.24
C PHE A 211 15.76 17.89 9.36
N ASP A 212 15.82 17.37 10.59
CA ASP A 212 16.35 18.11 11.74
C ASP A 212 17.82 18.47 11.55
N LEU A 213 18.64 17.57 11.00
CA LEU A 213 20.04 17.85 10.66
C LEU A 213 20.16 18.86 9.51
N TYR A 214 19.39 18.71 8.44
CA TYR A 214 19.42 19.62 7.30
C TYR A 214 19.11 21.06 7.70
N ARG A 215 18.22 21.27 8.68
CA ARG A 215 17.92 22.61 9.22
C ARG A 215 19.09 23.28 9.91
N GLN A 216 20.13 22.56 10.31
CA GLN A 216 21.33 23.13 10.92
C GLN A 216 22.32 23.66 9.88
N TYR A 217 22.16 23.26 8.61
CA TYR A 217 22.94 23.75 7.47
C TYR A 217 22.34 25.00 6.81
N ARG A 218 21.17 25.44 7.28
CA ARG A 218 20.47 26.66 6.84
C ARG A 218 20.50 27.72 7.91
#